data_AF-A0A2T3NYR1-F1
#
_entry.id   AF-A0A2T3NYR1-F1
#
_cell.length_a   1.000
_cell.length_b   1.000
_cell.length_c   1.000
_cell.angle_alpha   90.00
_cell.angle_beta   90.00
_cell.angle_gamma   90.00
#
_symmetry.space_group_name_H-M   'P 1'
#
loop_
_entity.id
_entity.type
_entity.pdbx_description
1 polymer ?
#
loop_
_entity_poly.entity_id
_entity_poly.type
_entity_poly.pdbx_seq_one_letter_code
_entity_poly.pdbx_strand_id
1 'polypeptide(L)'
;MDEIGVKKIGIDLVNVANEPIDFFIKESSDNAQLFDEGNNVATNINNENKYHAISWTSASPMVIDIGIQDTNSQSIQSQTTEITLNNKQKLWAIGWLNDTDLTVSTALEQVQPIEDKYSIQIFSTNDTEIELRRFSSTSQVTLEKGTFSNQIILDSCSDILTMGFGLTNQTNACVLGLDVGKAYLLIIDGKDLLLAAEADNNYK
;
A
#
# COMPACT_ATOMS: atom_id res chain seq x y z
N MET A 1 14.38 -35.06 -9.42
CA MET A 1 14.10 -34.07 -10.47
C MET A 1 13.16 -33.10 -9.79
N ASP A 2 13.74 -32.07 -9.18
CA ASP A 2 12.95 -31.12 -8.39
C ASP A 2 12.07 -30.34 -9.36
N GLU A 3 10.76 -30.33 -9.10
CA GLU A 3 9.85 -29.44 -9.81
C GLU A 3 10.41 -28.02 -9.65
N ILE A 4 10.75 -27.38 -10.77
CA ILE A 4 11.04 -25.95 -10.79
C ILE A 4 9.70 -25.26 -10.52
N GLY A 5 9.37 -25.09 -9.24
CA GLY A 5 8.20 -24.36 -8.81
C GLY A 5 8.36 -22.90 -9.22
N VAL A 6 7.53 -22.44 -10.16
CA VAL A 6 7.44 -21.02 -10.50
C VAL A 6 6.98 -20.27 -9.25
N LYS A 7 7.80 -19.34 -8.79
CA LYS A 7 7.49 -18.44 -7.69
C LYS A 7 6.92 -17.14 -8.25
N LYS A 8 6.06 -16.48 -7.48
CA LYS A 8 5.39 -15.24 -7.89
C LYS A 8 5.25 -14.28 -6.72
N ILE A 9 5.39 -12.98 -6.97
CA ILE A 9 5.11 -11.88 -6.03
C ILE A 9 4.19 -10.86 -6.68
N GLY A 10 3.46 -10.13 -5.84
CA GLY A 10 2.54 -9.08 -6.25
C GLY A 10 2.91 -7.74 -5.67
N ILE A 11 2.69 -6.68 -6.45
CA ILE A 11 3.00 -5.32 -6.04
C ILE A 11 1.82 -4.46 -6.44
N ASP A 12 1.17 -3.89 -5.44
CA ASP A 12 0.11 -2.91 -5.60
C ASP A 12 0.72 -1.51 -5.59
N LEU A 13 0.70 -0.88 -6.76
CA LEU A 13 1.24 0.44 -7.06
C LEU A 13 0.12 1.46 -6.84
N VAL A 14 0.25 2.30 -5.83
CA VAL A 14 -0.80 3.23 -5.42
C VAL A 14 -0.30 4.66 -5.48
N ASN A 15 -0.99 5.52 -6.22
CA ASN A 15 -0.65 6.94 -6.32
C ASN A 15 -1.64 7.79 -5.53
N VAL A 16 -1.16 8.55 -4.54
CA VAL A 16 -1.90 9.59 -3.81
C VAL A 16 -1.14 10.92 -3.78
N ALA A 17 -0.22 11.13 -4.73
CA ALA A 17 0.64 12.31 -4.81
C ALA A 17 -0.06 13.57 -5.37
N ASN A 18 -1.36 13.51 -5.72
CA ASN A 18 -2.07 14.60 -6.40
C ASN A 18 -1.53 15.00 -7.78
N GLU A 19 -0.65 14.18 -8.36
CA GLU A 19 -0.12 14.33 -9.72
C GLU A 19 0.13 12.95 -10.35
N PRO A 20 0.17 12.83 -11.68
CA PRO A 20 0.53 11.58 -12.34
C PRO A 20 1.98 11.18 -12.07
N ILE A 21 2.19 9.92 -11.72
CA ILE A 21 3.54 9.37 -11.48
C ILE A 21 3.73 8.08 -12.26
N ASP A 22 4.96 7.86 -12.70
CA ASP A 22 5.43 6.60 -13.26
C ASP A 22 6.08 5.75 -12.18
N PHE A 23 5.72 4.48 -12.14
CA PHE A 23 6.32 3.47 -11.27
C PHE A 23 7.34 2.65 -12.06
N PHE A 24 8.50 2.47 -11.46
CA PHE A 24 9.61 1.70 -11.99
C PHE A 24 9.94 0.55 -11.06
N ILE A 25 10.21 -0.63 -11.62
CA ILE A 25 10.63 -1.80 -10.85
C ILE A 25 11.77 -2.48 -11.57
N LYS A 26 12.84 -2.75 -10.84
CA LYS A 26 14.02 -3.44 -11.35
C LYS A 26 14.43 -4.55 -10.39
N GLU A 27 14.88 -5.70 -10.91
CA GLU A 27 15.62 -6.66 -10.08
C GLU A 27 16.96 -6.03 -9.66
N SER A 28 17.29 -6.04 -8.37
CA SER A 28 18.46 -5.31 -7.85
C SER A 28 19.79 -5.85 -8.40
N SER A 29 19.82 -7.09 -8.91
CA SER A 29 21.00 -7.67 -9.57
C SER A 29 21.19 -7.25 -11.03
N ASP A 30 20.20 -6.58 -11.63
CA ASP A 30 20.31 -6.07 -13.00
C ASP A 30 21.20 -4.82 -13.04
N ASN A 31 22.01 -4.69 -14.09
CA ASN A 31 22.90 -3.55 -14.30
C ASN A 31 22.19 -2.33 -14.90
N ALA A 32 20.92 -2.48 -15.35
CA ALA A 32 20.11 -1.36 -15.81
C ALA A 32 19.90 -0.30 -14.71
N GLN A 33 19.66 0.95 -15.11
CA GLN A 33 19.26 1.99 -14.16
C GLN A 33 17.78 1.82 -13.81
N LEU A 34 17.40 2.09 -12.56
CA LEU A 34 16.01 1.93 -12.11
C LEU A 34 15.03 2.72 -12.99
N PHE A 35 15.38 3.94 -13.37
CA PHE A 35 14.54 4.85 -14.16
C PHE A 35 14.71 4.70 -15.68
N ASP A 36 15.21 3.56 -16.15
CA ASP A 36 15.19 3.24 -17.58
C ASP A 36 13.77 2.87 -18.02
N GLU A 37 13.37 3.23 -19.25
CA GLU A 37 12.02 2.93 -19.79
C GLU A 37 11.66 1.45 -19.74
N GLY A 38 12.65 0.55 -19.86
CA GLY A 38 12.44 -0.91 -19.75
C GLY A 38 11.98 -1.38 -18.36
N ASN A 39 12.17 -0.55 -17.34
CA ASN A 39 11.76 -0.81 -15.97
C ASN A 39 10.47 -0.07 -15.59
N ASN A 40 9.91 0.79 -16.47
CA ASN A 40 8.60 1.40 -16.23
C ASN A 40 7.51 0.34 -16.33
N VAL A 41 6.79 0.11 -15.22
CA VAL A 41 5.75 -0.91 -15.13
C VAL A 41 4.34 -0.33 -15.17
N ALA A 42 4.19 0.97 -14.87
CA ALA A 42 2.89 1.62 -14.81
C ALA A 42 3.02 3.15 -14.73
N THR A 43 2.17 3.85 -15.49
CA THR A 43 1.82 5.25 -15.21
C THR A 43 0.51 5.27 -14.43
N ASN A 44 0.49 5.84 -13.23
CA ASN A 44 -0.72 5.95 -12.41
C ASN A 44 -1.16 7.40 -12.30
N ILE A 45 -2.44 7.66 -12.55
CA ILE A 45 -3.05 8.96 -12.22
C ILE A 45 -3.33 9.04 -10.71
N ASN A 46 -3.61 10.25 -10.22
CA ASN A 46 -3.90 10.45 -8.81
C ASN A 46 -5.09 9.61 -8.33
N ASN A 47 -4.95 9.03 -7.14
CA ASN A 47 -5.90 8.11 -6.49
C ASN A 47 -6.20 6.84 -7.30
N GLU A 48 -5.21 6.34 -8.05
CA GLU A 48 -5.28 5.08 -8.79
C GLU A 48 -4.41 4.01 -8.13
N ASN A 49 -4.92 2.77 -8.12
CA ASN A 49 -4.16 1.56 -7.85
C ASN A 49 -3.93 0.83 -9.19
N LYS A 50 -2.70 0.35 -9.41
CA LYS A 50 -2.39 -0.66 -10.42
C LYS A 50 -1.60 -1.81 -9.82
N TYR A 51 -1.85 -2.99 -10.34
CA TYR A 51 -1.18 -4.19 -9.89
C TYR A 51 -0.10 -4.64 -10.88
N HIS A 52 1.07 -4.99 -10.34
CA HIS A 52 2.19 -5.58 -11.06
C HIS A 52 2.59 -6.91 -10.43
N ALA A 53 3.00 -7.88 -11.25
CA ALA A 53 3.42 -9.19 -10.77
C ALA A 53 4.75 -9.63 -11.40
N ILE A 54 5.62 -10.20 -10.58
CA ILE A 54 6.91 -10.74 -11.01
C ILE A 54 6.92 -12.23 -10.73
N SER A 55 7.42 -13.02 -11.68
CA SER A 55 7.58 -14.47 -11.53
C SER A 55 9.02 -14.88 -11.80
N TRP A 56 9.52 -15.84 -11.01
CA TRP A 56 10.89 -16.33 -11.13
C TRP A 56 11.01 -17.80 -10.74
N THR A 57 12.13 -18.43 -11.07
CA THR A 57 12.36 -19.87 -10.88
C THR A 57 13.48 -20.19 -9.89
N SER A 58 14.26 -19.19 -9.47
CA SER A 58 15.38 -19.42 -8.56
C SER A 58 14.91 -19.76 -7.14
N ALA A 59 15.74 -20.52 -6.42
CA ALA A 59 15.46 -20.90 -5.03
C ALA A 59 15.58 -19.71 -4.05
N SER A 60 16.31 -18.65 -4.41
CA SER A 60 16.44 -17.46 -3.58
C SER A 60 15.15 -16.63 -3.55
N PRO A 61 14.97 -15.79 -2.52
CA PRO A 61 14.05 -14.66 -2.58
C PRO A 61 14.37 -13.75 -3.77
N MET A 62 13.35 -13.04 -4.24
CA MET A 62 13.49 -11.96 -5.21
C MET A 62 13.96 -10.70 -4.47
N VAL A 63 14.87 -9.93 -5.06
CA VAL A 63 15.30 -8.63 -4.53
C VAL A 63 15.06 -7.59 -5.61
N ILE A 64 14.25 -6.58 -5.31
CA ILE A 64 13.87 -5.52 -6.24
C ILE A 64 14.15 -4.13 -5.69
N ASP A 65 14.32 -3.21 -6.61
CA ASP A 65 14.27 -1.77 -6.36
C ASP A 65 12.96 -1.24 -6.95
N ILE A 66 12.31 -0.32 -6.25
CA ILE A 66 11.10 0.35 -6.69
C ILE A 66 11.36 1.85 -6.73
N GLY A 67 11.01 2.47 -7.83
CA GLY A 67 11.12 3.91 -8.05
C GLY A 67 9.80 4.52 -8.44
N ILE A 68 9.64 5.81 -8.15
CA ILE A 68 8.60 6.65 -8.73
C ILE A 68 9.21 7.91 -9.32
N GLN A 69 8.58 8.43 -10.36
CA GLN A 69 8.99 9.65 -11.04
C GLN A 69 7.75 10.46 -11.44
N ASP A 70 7.80 11.79 -11.32
CA ASP A 70 6.74 12.63 -11.91
C ASP A 70 6.72 12.44 -13.43
N THR A 71 5.55 12.06 -13.96
CA THR A 71 5.37 11.76 -15.39
C THR A 71 5.62 12.97 -16.29
N ASN A 72 5.33 14.17 -15.81
CA ASN A 72 5.32 15.36 -16.67
C ASN A 72 6.72 15.95 -16.87
N SER A 73 7.42 16.24 -15.77
CA SER A 73 8.74 16.85 -15.78
C SER A 73 9.87 15.82 -15.83
N GLN A 74 9.60 14.60 -15.34
CA GLN A 74 10.60 13.54 -15.15
C GLN A 74 11.80 13.97 -14.29
N SER A 75 11.67 15.07 -13.56
CA SER A 75 12.78 15.69 -12.83
C SER A 75 12.81 15.32 -11.36
N ILE A 76 11.67 14.88 -10.81
CA ILE A 76 11.51 14.50 -9.42
C ILE A 76 11.40 12.98 -9.35
N GLN A 77 12.22 12.36 -8.52
CA GLN A 77 12.32 10.91 -8.37
C GLN A 77 12.39 10.54 -6.89
N SER A 78 11.84 9.38 -6.55
CA SER A 78 12.00 8.73 -5.25
C SER A 78 12.18 7.24 -5.45
N GLN A 79 12.90 6.58 -4.55
CA GLN A 79 13.15 5.15 -4.65
C GLN A 79 13.29 4.47 -3.29
N THR A 80 12.95 3.18 -3.26
CA THR A 80 13.30 2.23 -2.19
C THR A 80 14.04 1.05 -2.83
N THR A 81 15.22 0.73 -2.30
CA THR A 81 16.11 -0.29 -2.87
C THR A 81 16.18 -1.54 -2.01
N GLU A 82 16.62 -2.65 -2.60
CA GLU A 82 16.92 -3.93 -1.92
C GLU A 82 15.71 -4.56 -1.19
N ILE A 83 14.50 -4.37 -1.71
CA ILE A 83 13.28 -4.96 -1.14
C ILE A 83 13.30 -6.46 -1.41
N THR A 84 13.37 -7.25 -0.34
CA THR A 84 13.42 -8.72 -0.43
C THR A 84 12.02 -9.33 -0.31
N LEU A 85 11.60 -10.08 -1.32
CA LEU A 85 10.29 -10.72 -1.41
C LEU A 85 10.40 -12.24 -1.63
N ASN A 86 9.68 -12.99 -0.81
CA ASN A 86 9.54 -14.43 -0.89
C ASN A 86 8.35 -14.81 -1.79
N ASN A 87 8.30 -16.09 -2.16
CA ASN A 87 7.20 -16.63 -2.94
C ASN A 87 5.83 -16.32 -2.29
N LYS A 88 4.88 -15.85 -3.10
CA LYS A 88 3.52 -15.47 -2.73
C LYS A 88 3.41 -14.27 -1.78
N GLN A 89 4.49 -13.56 -1.51
CA GLN A 89 4.41 -12.28 -0.81
C GLN A 89 3.85 -11.20 -1.73
N LYS A 90 3.19 -10.23 -1.11
CA LYS A 90 2.71 -9.02 -1.77
C LYS A 90 3.24 -7.79 -1.06
N LEU A 91 3.32 -6.72 -1.82
CA LEU A 91 3.90 -5.45 -1.41
C LEU A 91 2.98 -4.30 -1.80
N TRP A 92 2.73 -3.38 -0.88
CA TRP A 92 2.26 -2.04 -1.20
C TRP A 92 3.43 -1.16 -1.60
N ALA A 93 3.32 -0.46 -2.72
CA ALA A 93 4.20 0.63 -3.09
C ALA A 93 3.36 1.90 -3.31
N ILE A 94 3.48 2.85 -2.39
CA ILE A 94 2.65 4.05 -2.35
C ILE A 94 3.49 5.24 -2.74
N GLY A 95 3.14 5.89 -3.85
CA GLY A 95 3.66 7.21 -4.20
C GLY A 95 2.80 8.31 -3.59
N TRP A 96 3.42 9.24 -2.87
CA TRP A 96 2.74 10.31 -2.14
C TRP A 96 3.65 11.54 -2.02
N LEU A 97 3.08 12.69 -1.63
CA LEU A 97 3.85 13.91 -1.37
C LEU A 97 4.20 14.04 0.12
N ASN A 98 5.49 14.06 0.41
CA ASN A 98 6.01 14.52 1.68
C ASN A 98 6.19 16.05 1.60
N ASP A 99 5.14 16.77 1.94
CA ASP A 99 5.03 18.22 1.73
C ASP A 99 5.10 18.58 0.24
N THR A 100 6.28 18.85 -0.30
CA THR A 100 6.51 19.09 -1.74
C THR A 100 7.31 18.00 -2.42
N ASP A 101 7.86 17.06 -1.65
CA ASP A 101 8.80 16.08 -2.17
C ASP A 101 8.08 14.77 -2.48
N LEU A 102 8.14 14.36 -3.75
CA LEU A 102 7.62 13.07 -4.18
C LEU A 102 8.36 11.95 -3.43
N THR A 103 7.59 11.07 -2.79
CA THR A 103 8.10 10.02 -1.89
C THR A 103 7.44 8.69 -2.20
N VAL A 104 8.21 7.61 -2.22
CA VAL A 104 7.69 6.24 -2.25
C VAL A 104 7.82 5.59 -0.87
N SER A 105 6.72 5.06 -0.35
CA SER A 105 6.72 4.19 0.84
C SER A 105 6.35 2.78 0.43
N THR A 106 7.04 1.78 0.98
CA THR A 106 6.74 0.38 0.71
C THR A 106 6.50 -0.40 2.00
N ALA A 107 5.60 -1.37 1.95
CA ALA A 107 5.38 -2.31 3.05
C ALA A 107 4.83 -3.64 2.53
N LEU A 108 5.17 -4.73 3.20
CA LEU A 108 4.51 -6.01 2.93
C LEU A 108 3.02 -5.90 3.25
N GLU A 109 2.19 -6.48 2.39
CA GLU A 109 0.76 -6.63 2.65
C GLU A 109 0.58 -7.62 3.82
N GLN A 110 0.31 -7.08 5.00
CA GLN A 110 0.09 -7.86 6.22
C GLN A 110 -1.39 -8.01 6.57
N VAL A 111 -2.27 -7.29 5.87
CA VAL A 111 -3.72 -7.40 6.05
C VAL A 111 -4.21 -8.67 5.36
N GLN A 112 -4.96 -9.50 6.09
CA GLN A 112 -5.56 -10.72 5.56
C GLN A 112 -7.08 -10.66 5.65
N PRO A 113 -7.81 -11.19 4.66
CA PRO A 113 -9.26 -11.27 4.73
C PRO A 113 -9.68 -12.17 5.89
N ILE A 114 -10.71 -11.76 6.63
CA ILE A 114 -11.30 -12.54 7.71
C ILE A 114 -12.80 -12.63 7.42
N GLU A 115 -13.30 -13.86 7.38
CA GLU A 115 -14.73 -14.13 7.18
C GLU A 115 -15.58 -13.36 8.18
N ASP A 116 -16.70 -12.79 7.71
CA ASP A 116 -17.64 -11.99 8.49
C ASP A 116 -17.07 -10.74 9.19
N LYS A 117 -15.88 -10.26 8.78
CA LYS A 117 -15.23 -9.07 9.34
C LYS A 117 -14.76 -8.12 8.25
N TYR A 118 -14.48 -6.87 8.65
CA TYR A 118 -13.72 -5.95 7.83
C TYR A 118 -12.27 -5.93 8.33
N SER A 119 -11.33 -6.24 7.45
CA SER A 119 -9.91 -6.19 7.77
C SER A 119 -9.28 -5.01 7.08
N ILE A 120 -8.69 -4.10 7.85
CA ILE A 120 -8.07 -2.89 7.30
C ILE A 120 -6.63 -2.75 7.79
N GLN A 121 -5.79 -2.18 6.95
CA GLN A 121 -4.52 -1.57 7.31
C GLN A 121 -4.60 -0.10 6.93
N ILE A 122 -3.96 0.78 7.70
CA ILE A 122 -3.99 2.22 7.45
C ILE A 122 -2.58 2.70 7.12
N PHE A 123 -2.43 3.43 6.04
CA PHE A 123 -1.24 4.20 5.72
C PHE A 123 -1.55 5.69 5.83
N SER A 124 -0.66 6.46 6.44
CA SER A 124 -0.87 7.90 6.64
C SER A 124 0.22 8.74 5.99
N THR A 125 -0.16 9.75 5.20
CA THR A 125 0.77 10.74 4.63
C THR A 125 1.10 11.88 5.60
N ASN A 126 0.54 11.87 6.81
CA ASN A 126 0.86 12.79 7.89
C ASN A 126 0.87 12.07 9.24
N ASP A 127 1.53 12.66 10.25
CA ASP A 127 1.38 12.19 11.63
C ASP A 127 -0.10 12.27 12.03
N THR A 128 -0.61 11.22 12.65
CA THR A 128 -2.03 11.17 13.04
C THR A 128 -2.29 10.18 14.16
N GLU A 129 -3.53 10.26 14.65
CA GLU A 129 -4.09 9.39 15.64
C GLU A 129 -5.40 8.81 15.09
N ILE A 130 -5.55 7.49 15.26
CA ILE A 130 -6.75 6.74 14.89
C ILE A 130 -7.34 6.17 16.16
N GLU A 131 -8.59 6.54 16.44
CA GLU A 131 -9.37 5.95 17.51
C GLU A 131 -10.42 5.02 16.92
N LEU A 132 -10.44 3.79 17.41
CA LEU A 132 -11.44 2.79 17.09
C LEU A 132 -12.37 2.61 18.29
N ARG A 133 -13.62 3.06 18.13
CA ARG A 133 -14.69 2.88 19.11
C ARG A 133 -15.58 1.71 18.70
N ARG A 134 -15.71 0.75 19.62
CA ARG A 134 -16.65 -0.36 19.56
C ARG A 134 -17.68 -0.20 20.68
N PHE A 135 -18.73 -1.01 20.66
CA PHE A 135 -19.79 -0.97 21.67
C PHE A 135 -19.27 -1.02 23.12
N SER A 136 -18.22 -1.82 23.39
CA SER A 136 -17.71 -2.05 24.76
C SER A 136 -16.25 -1.64 24.96
N SER A 137 -15.59 -1.04 23.97
CA SER A 137 -14.16 -0.73 24.06
C SER A 137 -13.76 0.40 23.13
N THR A 138 -12.74 1.15 23.54
CA THR A 138 -12.05 2.11 22.70
C THR A 138 -10.57 1.76 22.66
N SER A 139 -9.96 1.82 21.48
CA SER A 139 -8.52 1.65 21.29
C SER A 139 -7.99 2.76 20.40
N GLN A 140 -6.73 3.13 20.59
CA GLN A 140 -6.08 4.22 19.87
C GLN A 140 -4.77 3.73 19.25
N VAL A 141 -4.47 4.20 18.06
CA VAL A 141 -3.24 3.93 17.31
C VAL A 141 -2.67 5.27 16.85
N THR A 142 -1.42 5.55 17.17
CA THR A 142 -0.68 6.67 16.58
C THR A 142 0.08 6.16 15.35
N LEU A 143 0.00 6.89 14.26
CA LEU A 143 0.73 6.61 13.03
C LEU A 143 1.65 7.79 12.72
N GLU A 144 2.91 7.47 12.49
CA GLU A 144 3.87 8.44 11.97
C GLU A 144 3.66 8.61 10.46
N LYS A 145 3.98 9.80 9.95
CA LYS A 145 3.98 10.12 8.53
C LYS A 145 4.76 9.07 7.72
N GLY A 146 4.16 8.57 6.64
CA GLY A 146 4.77 7.59 5.74
C GLY A 146 4.81 6.16 6.28
N THR A 147 4.09 5.86 7.36
CA THR A 147 4.05 4.53 7.98
C THR A 147 2.71 3.83 7.85
N PHE A 148 2.73 2.52 8.08
CA PHE A 148 1.57 1.63 8.03
C PHE A 148 1.20 1.17 9.44
N SER A 149 -0.10 1.03 9.71
CA SER A 149 -0.59 0.37 10.90
C SER A 149 -0.41 -1.15 10.81
N ASN A 150 -0.57 -1.81 11.96
CA ASN A 150 -0.92 -3.22 11.97
C ASN A 150 -2.34 -3.42 11.42
N GLN A 151 -2.72 -4.66 11.12
CA GLN A 151 -4.10 -5.00 10.77
C GLN A 151 -5.06 -4.62 11.91
N ILE A 152 -6.11 -3.89 11.55
CA ILE A 152 -7.23 -3.52 12.39
C ILE A 152 -8.44 -4.31 11.91
N ILE A 153 -9.19 -4.86 12.86
CA ILE A 153 -10.41 -5.63 12.59
C ILE A 153 -11.60 -4.84 13.10
N LEU A 154 -12.56 -4.61 12.20
CA LEU A 154 -13.88 -4.09 12.53
C LEU A 154 -14.88 -5.24 12.51
N ASP A 155 -15.63 -5.37 13.59
CA ASP A 155 -16.61 -6.43 13.79
C ASP A 155 -17.89 -6.19 12.99
N SER A 156 -18.21 -4.92 12.72
CA SER A 156 -19.40 -4.52 11.99
C SER A 156 -19.32 -3.05 11.54
N CYS A 157 -20.31 -2.59 10.77
CA CYS A 157 -20.45 -1.18 10.42
C CYS A 157 -20.78 -0.26 11.60
N SER A 158 -21.12 -0.78 12.79
CA SER A 158 -21.31 0.09 13.97
C SER A 158 -19.99 0.50 14.62
N ASP A 159 -18.89 -0.14 14.26
CA ASP A 159 -17.58 0.25 14.73
C ASP A 159 -17.17 1.58 14.07
N ILE A 160 -16.82 2.56 14.89
CA ILE A 160 -16.49 3.91 14.45
C ILE A 160 -14.98 4.07 14.43
N LEU A 161 -14.45 4.44 13.27
CA LEU A 161 -13.10 4.94 13.10
C LEU A 161 -13.13 6.46 13.19
N THR A 162 -12.34 7.01 14.10
CA THR A 162 -12.16 8.46 14.22
C THR A 162 -10.72 8.79 13.89
N MET A 163 -10.52 9.70 12.94
CA MET A 163 -9.20 10.02 12.39
C MET A 163 -8.80 11.46 12.71
N GLY A 164 -7.51 11.66 12.91
CA GLY A 164 -6.89 12.97 13.11
C GLY A 164 -6.71 13.37 14.57
N PHE A 165 -5.74 14.25 14.80
CA PHE A 165 -5.52 14.85 16.11
C PHE A 165 -6.75 15.64 16.55
N GLY A 166 -7.25 15.33 17.75
CA GLY A 166 -8.51 15.85 18.26
C GLY A 166 -9.75 15.05 17.82
N LEU A 167 -9.57 13.99 17.03
CA LEU A 167 -10.54 12.95 16.72
C LEU A 167 -11.88 13.52 16.21
N THR A 168 -11.80 14.30 15.14
CA THR A 168 -12.94 15.06 14.61
C THR A 168 -13.67 14.36 13.47
N ASN A 169 -12.96 13.54 12.67
CA ASN A 169 -13.51 12.94 11.47
C ASN A 169 -13.89 11.48 11.75
N GLN A 170 -15.20 11.22 11.86
CA GLN A 170 -15.74 9.90 12.11
C GLN A 170 -16.20 9.24 10.81
N THR A 171 -15.86 7.97 10.65
CA THR A 171 -16.33 7.11 9.57
C THR A 171 -16.56 5.70 10.09
N ASN A 172 -17.11 4.83 9.25
CA ASN A 172 -17.24 3.40 9.53
C ASN A 172 -17.14 2.60 8.23
N ALA A 173 -17.04 1.28 8.33
CA ALA A 173 -16.87 0.41 7.17
C ALA A 173 -17.93 0.61 6.08
N CYS A 174 -19.19 0.85 6.46
CA CYS A 174 -20.29 1.06 5.52
C CYS A 174 -20.19 2.40 4.78
N VAL A 175 -19.85 3.49 5.48
CA VAL A 175 -19.66 4.81 4.87
C VAL A 175 -18.48 4.78 3.90
N LEU A 176 -17.45 4.00 4.22
CA LEU A 176 -16.29 3.76 3.36
C LEU A 176 -16.58 2.82 2.18
N GLY A 177 -17.76 2.19 2.13
CA GLY A 177 -18.13 1.25 1.06
C GLY A 177 -17.32 -0.04 1.06
N LEU A 178 -16.82 -0.48 2.22
CA LEU A 178 -16.06 -1.71 2.34
C LEU A 178 -16.98 -2.93 2.35
N ASP A 179 -16.52 -4.04 1.78
CA ASP A 179 -17.23 -5.31 1.79
C ASP A 179 -16.77 -6.22 2.94
N VAL A 180 -17.72 -6.95 3.50
CA VAL A 180 -17.46 -7.96 4.54
C VAL A 180 -16.66 -9.12 3.95
N GLY A 181 -15.70 -9.65 4.72
CA GLY A 181 -14.86 -10.77 4.29
C GLY A 181 -13.66 -10.35 3.43
N LYS A 182 -13.49 -9.04 3.20
CA LYS A 182 -12.40 -8.48 2.41
C LYS A 182 -11.36 -7.77 3.29
N ALA A 183 -10.21 -7.54 2.68
CA ALA A 183 -9.09 -6.84 3.26
C ALA A 183 -8.81 -5.56 2.47
N TYR A 184 -8.50 -4.47 3.14
CA TYR A 184 -8.27 -3.16 2.52
C TYR A 184 -7.06 -2.46 3.11
N LEU A 185 -6.39 -1.67 2.27
CA LEU A 185 -5.51 -0.59 2.69
C LEU A 185 -6.27 0.74 2.60
N LEU A 186 -6.42 1.43 3.72
CA LEU A 186 -6.93 2.80 3.77
C LEU A 186 -5.75 3.76 3.75
N ILE A 187 -5.76 4.71 2.83
CA ILE A 187 -4.75 5.77 2.75
C ILE A 187 -5.39 7.08 3.18
N ILE A 188 -4.79 7.73 4.17
CA ILE A 188 -5.31 8.95 4.78
C ILE A 188 -4.27 10.07 4.77
N ASP A 189 -4.73 11.32 4.76
CA ASP A 189 -3.87 12.51 4.89
C ASP A 189 -3.69 12.99 6.34
N GLY A 190 -3.98 12.10 7.28
CA GLY A 190 -4.03 12.39 8.70
C GLY A 190 -5.40 12.84 9.19
N LYS A 191 -6.35 13.23 8.33
CA LYS A 191 -7.74 13.54 8.75
C LYS A 191 -8.78 12.94 7.84
N ASP A 192 -8.54 12.97 6.54
CA ASP A 192 -9.45 12.57 5.49
C ASP A 192 -8.96 11.30 4.81
N LEU A 193 -9.90 10.50 4.32
CA LEU A 193 -9.61 9.35 3.47
C LEU A 193 -9.27 9.85 2.07
N LEU A 194 -8.10 9.48 1.57
CA LEU A 194 -7.70 9.71 0.18
C LEU A 194 -8.14 8.56 -0.72
N LEU A 195 -7.91 7.33 -0.27
CA LEU A 195 -8.20 6.12 -1.04
C LEU A 195 -8.46 4.92 -0.12
N ALA A 196 -9.33 4.00 -0.56
CA ALA A 196 -9.43 2.64 -0.03
C ALA A 196 -9.10 1.64 -1.15
N ALA A 197 -7.97 0.94 -1.04
CA ALA A 197 -7.54 -0.08 -1.99
C ALA A 197 -7.85 -1.47 -1.44
N GLU A 198 -8.51 -2.33 -2.21
CA GLU A 198 -8.73 -3.73 -1.83
C GLU A 198 -7.42 -4.52 -1.93
N ALA A 199 -7.08 -5.26 -0.88
CA ALA A 199 -6.00 -6.23 -0.89
C ALA A 199 -6.43 -7.45 -1.70
N ASP A 200 -5.96 -7.53 -2.94
CA ASP A 200 -6.53 -8.46 -3.93
C ASP A 200 -6.02 -9.89 -3.73
N ASN A 201 -6.85 -10.80 -3.20
CA ASN A 201 -6.44 -12.16 -2.80
C ASN A 201 -6.27 -13.17 -3.94
N ASN A 202 -6.22 -12.70 -5.20
CA ASN A 202 -6.24 -13.55 -6.39
C ASN A 202 -4.87 -14.18 -6.76
N TYR A 203 -4.16 -14.68 -5.74
CA TYR A 203 -3.01 -15.57 -5.90
C TYR A 203 -3.43 -17.02 -5.64
N LYS A 204 -4.15 -17.62 -6.60
CA LYS A 204 -4.34 -19.07 -6.68
C LYS A 204 -3.35 -19.67 -7.67
#